data_AF-A0A6I7X114-F1
#
_entry.id   AF-A0A6I7X114-F1
#
_cell.length_a   1.000
_cell.length_b   1.000
_cell.length_c   1.000
_cell.angle_alpha   90.00
_cell.angle_beta   90.00
_cell.angle_gamma   90.00
#
_symmetry.space_group_name_H-M   'P 1'
#
loop_
_entity.id
_entity.type
_entity.pdbx_description
1 polymer ?
#
loop_
_entity_poly.entity_id
_entity_poly.type
_entity_poly.pdbx_seq_one_letter_code
_entity_poly.pdbx_strand_id
1 'polypeptide(L)'
;MKKPIKILATVLATLTAVPVLANQVEINKAAIARNSTTIKSNSESIQYLQDILFDIPSKIAKPMSLKICKGSDAIRWGTCPLNLLGTEIDLKIIYQPSSSSTIKTLTHPATASIVEPGIEFPRTLDLDIIGDGIPMINVSINVGNDFIEIDFSNASDGKFWSAVENTFVFRLNDIESDKITSATIDSSVTTLELENSDVRFVGNELFINVENLSFNSSTFVRVNLGI
;
A
#
# COMPACT_ATOMS: atom_id res chain seq x y z
N MET A 1 -8.16 -72.74 -40.20
CA MET A 1 -8.63 -71.88 -39.10
C MET A 1 -7.58 -70.78 -38.80
N LYS A 2 -7.76 -69.54 -39.25
CA LYS A 2 -6.86 -68.38 -38.95
C LYS A 2 -7.62 -67.04 -38.91
N LYS A 3 -8.79 -66.98 -38.25
CA LYS A 3 -9.61 -65.76 -38.11
C LYS A 3 -9.71 -65.10 -36.71
N PRO A 4 -9.30 -65.67 -35.56
CA PRO A 4 -9.55 -65.02 -34.27
C PRO A 4 -8.52 -63.93 -33.89
N ILE A 5 -7.27 -64.02 -34.37
CA ILE A 5 -6.18 -63.14 -33.89
C ILE A 5 -6.30 -61.70 -34.45
N LYS A 6 -6.74 -61.52 -35.70
CA LYS A 6 -6.94 -60.18 -36.30
C LYS A 6 -8.07 -59.40 -35.62
N ILE A 7 -9.14 -60.08 -35.21
CA ILE A 7 -10.27 -59.44 -34.53
C ILE A 7 -9.84 -58.97 -33.15
N LEU A 8 -9.11 -59.80 -32.40
CA LEU A 8 -8.64 -59.45 -31.06
C LEU A 8 -7.67 -58.27 -31.05
N ALA A 9 -6.72 -58.21 -32.01
CA ALA A 9 -5.79 -57.09 -32.13
C ALA A 9 -6.49 -55.78 -32.52
N THR A 10 -7.51 -55.85 -33.38
CA THR A 10 -8.29 -54.67 -33.79
C THR A 10 -9.14 -54.14 -32.64
N VAL A 11 -9.76 -55.04 -31.86
CA VAL A 11 -10.55 -54.69 -30.67
C VAL A 11 -9.65 -54.11 -29.57
N LEU A 12 -8.45 -54.65 -29.35
CA LEU A 12 -7.52 -54.14 -28.34
C LEU A 12 -6.94 -52.75 -28.72
N ALA A 13 -6.68 -52.51 -30.01
CA ALA A 13 -6.24 -51.20 -30.50
C ALA A 13 -7.34 -50.14 -30.39
N THR A 14 -8.60 -50.48 -30.67
CA THR A 14 -9.72 -49.56 -30.48
C THR A 14 -10.02 -49.29 -29.00
N LEU A 15 -9.94 -50.31 -28.13
CA LEU A 15 -10.15 -50.14 -26.68
C LEU A 15 -9.08 -49.27 -26.00
N THR A 16 -7.85 -49.23 -26.52
CA THR A 16 -6.78 -48.40 -25.97
C THR A 16 -6.70 -47.00 -26.59
N ALA A 17 -7.07 -46.83 -27.87
CA ALA A 17 -7.06 -45.53 -28.53
C ALA A 17 -8.21 -44.61 -28.10
N VAL A 18 -9.41 -45.17 -27.87
CA VAL A 18 -10.60 -44.39 -27.47
C VAL A 18 -10.40 -43.58 -26.18
N PRO A 19 -9.86 -44.14 -25.08
CA PRO A 19 -9.62 -43.36 -23.86
C PRO A 19 -8.51 -42.31 -24.02
N VAL A 20 -7.50 -42.55 -24.86
CA VAL A 20 -6.45 -41.55 -25.18
C VAL A 20 -7.04 -40.37 -25.97
N LEU A 21 -7.88 -40.66 -26.96
CA LEU A 21 -8.62 -39.65 -27.73
C LEU A 21 -9.57 -38.83 -26.83
N ALA A 22 -10.30 -39.50 -25.93
CA ALA A 22 -11.19 -38.83 -24.99
C ALA A 22 -10.41 -37.89 -24.03
N ASN A 23 -9.27 -38.35 -23.51
CA ASN A 23 -8.41 -37.53 -22.67
C ASN A 23 -7.86 -36.31 -23.43
N GLN A 24 -7.41 -36.49 -24.67
CA GLN A 24 -6.93 -35.38 -25.50
C GLN A 24 -8.03 -34.35 -25.80
N VAL A 25 -9.28 -34.82 -26.02
CA VAL A 25 -10.44 -33.93 -26.22
C VAL A 25 -10.70 -33.08 -24.97
N GLU A 26 -10.66 -33.67 -23.78
CA GLU A 26 -10.85 -32.92 -22.52
C GLU A 26 -9.73 -31.90 -22.26
N ILE A 27 -8.46 -32.27 -22.53
CA ILE A 27 -7.33 -31.34 -22.47
C ILE A 27 -7.54 -30.15 -23.43
N ASN A 28 -7.96 -30.43 -24.66
CA ASN A 28 -8.21 -29.41 -25.67
C ASN A 28 -9.38 -28.50 -25.28
N LYS A 29 -10.48 -29.04 -24.72
CA LYS A 29 -11.60 -28.24 -24.19
C LYS A 29 -11.15 -27.28 -23.10
N ALA A 30 -10.35 -27.77 -22.14
CA ALA A 30 -9.81 -26.93 -21.08
C ALA A 30 -8.89 -25.82 -21.62
N ALA A 31 -8.08 -26.11 -22.65
CA ALA A 31 -7.26 -25.11 -23.32
C ALA A 31 -8.10 -24.06 -24.06
N ILE A 32 -9.15 -24.46 -24.78
CA ILE A 32 -10.08 -23.55 -25.46
C ILE A 32 -10.77 -22.64 -24.45
N ALA A 33 -11.21 -23.18 -23.31
CA ALA A 33 -11.83 -22.39 -22.25
C ALA A 33 -10.87 -21.32 -21.70
N ARG A 34 -9.61 -21.70 -21.41
CA ARG A 34 -8.57 -20.73 -20.98
C ARG A 34 -8.33 -19.65 -22.03
N ASN A 35 -8.17 -20.05 -23.29
CA ASN A 35 -7.95 -19.10 -24.38
C ASN A 35 -9.13 -18.15 -24.55
N SER A 36 -10.37 -18.64 -24.41
CA SER A 36 -11.59 -17.81 -24.46
C SER A 36 -11.58 -16.74 -23.36
N THR A 37 -11.23 -17.11 -22.12
CA THR A 37 -11.08 -16.15 -21.02
C THR A 37 -10.00 -15.11 -21.30
N THR A 38 -8.84 -15.54 -21.82
CA THR A 38 -7.76 -14.62 -22.21
C THR A 38 -8.19 -13.66 -23.32
N ILE A 39 -8.89 -14.14 -24.34
CA ILE A 39 -9.40 -13.29 -25.43
C ILE A 39 -10.37 -12.24 -24.89
N LYS A 40 -11.26 -12.64 -23.97
CA LYS A 40 -12.19 -11.70 -23.33
C LYS A 40 -11.45 -10.60 -22.58
N SER A 41 -10.50 -10.97 -21.72
CA SER A 41 -9.67 -10.01 -20.96
C SER A 41 -8.86 -9.08 -21.89
N ASN A 42 -8.31 -9.61 -22.98
CA ASN A 42 -7.60 -8.81 -23.99
C ASN A 42 -8.55 -7.83 -24.69
N SER A 43 -9.78 -8.26 -25.03
CA SER A 43 -10.79 -7.40 -25.65
C SER A 43 -11.18 -6.24 -24.71
N GLU A 44 -11.36 -6.51 -23.42
CA GLU A 44 -11.65 -5.49 -22.40
C GLU A 44 -10.49 -4.50 -22.27
N SER A 45 -9.24 -4.98 -22.27
CA SER A 45 -8.04 -4.13 -22.21
C SER A 45 -7.90 -3.23 -23.45
N ILE A 46 -8.19 -3.77 -24.64
CA ILE A 46 -8.16 -3.00 -25.89
C ILE A 46 -9.24 -1.91 -25.87
N GLN A 47 -10.46 -2.24 -25.42
CA GLN A 47 -11.54 -1.26 -25.33
C GLN A 47 -11.17 -0.12 -24.37
N TYR A 48 -10.60 -0.44 -23.21
CA TYR A 48 -10.11 0.57 -22.27
C TYR A 48 -9.08 1.53 -22.89
N LEU A 49 -8.10 0.99 -23.63
CA LEU A 49 -7.11 1.80 -24.33
C LEU A 49 -7.74 2.67 -25.43
N GLN A 50 -8.72 2.14 -26.16
CA GLN A 50 -9.47 2.91 -27.16
C GLN A 50 -10.23 4.07 -26.52
N ASP A 51 -10.93 3.83 -25.42
CA ASP A 51 -11.69 4.87 -24.72
C ASP A 51 -10.77 6.01 -24.26
N ILE A 52 -9.58 5.71 -23.74
CA ILE A 52 -8.56 6.72 -23.38
C ILE A 52 -8.07 7.49 -24.60
N LEU A 53 -7.80 6.79 -25.72
CA LEU A 53 -7.30 7.43 -26.94
C LEU A 53 -8.35 8.31 -27.62
N PHE A 54 -9.63 8.00 -27.48
CA PHE A 54 -10.72 8.78 -28.09
C PHE A 54 -11.20 9.94 -27.21
N ASP A 55 -11.01 9.87 -25.89
CA ASP A 55 -11.32 10.97 -24.96
C ASP A 55 -10.15 11.97 -24.83
N ILE A 56 -9.60 12.42 -25.97
CA ILE A 56 -8.54 13.45 -25.98
C ILE A 56 -9.13 14.76 -25.45
N PRO A 57 -8.64 15.30 -24.32
CA PRO A 57 -9.20 16.52 -23.75
C PRO A 57 -9.00 17.71 -24.69
N SER A 58 -10.07 18.47 -24.92
CA SER A 58 -10.06 19.63 -25.84
C SER A 58 -9.26 20.83 -25.33
N LYS A 59 -8.89 20.86 -24.04
CA LYS A 59 -8.19 21.96 -23.36
C LYS A 59 -7.11 21.46 -22.40
N ILE A 60 -5.92 21.10 -22.89
CA ILE A 60 -4.72 20.93 -22.05
C ILE A 60 -3.50 21.51 -22.77
N ALA A 61 -2.62 22.18 -22.01
CA ALA A 61 -1.38 22.76 -22.50
C ALA A 61 -0.45 21.65 -23.05
N LYS A 62 0.05 21.84 -24.27
CA LYS A 62 1.03 20.93 -24.91
C LYS A 62 2.39 21.07 -24.20
N PRO A 63 3.18 19.98 -24.08
CA PRO A 63 3.00 18.66 -24.68
C PRO A 63 2.08 17.72 -23.88
N MET A 64 1.23 16.97 -24.59
CA MET A 64 0.42 15.89 -24.00
C MET A 64 1.25 14.63 -23.83
N SER A 65 1.31 14.09 -22.62
CA SER A 65 1.90 12.79 -22.33
C SER A 65 0.85 11.85 -21.76
N LEU A 66 0.84 10.60 -22.21
CA LEU A 66 0.13 9.52 -21.55
C LEU A 66 0.93 9.13 -20.29
N LYS A 67 0.28 9.06 -19.13
CA LYS A 67 0.91 8.66 -17.87
C LYS A 67 0.14 7.51 -17.23
N ILE A 68 0.87 6.58 -16.63
CA ILE A 68 0.33 5.59 -15.68
C ILE A 68 0.41 6.24 -14.30
N CYS A 69 -0.72 6.33 -13.61
CA CYS A 69 -0.77 7.01 -12.31
C CYS A 69 -0.27 6.10 -11.18
N LYS A 70 0.55 6.63 -10.27
CA LYS A 70 1.07 5.89 -9.12
C LYS A 70 -0.10 5.36 -8.27
N GLY A 71 0.01 4.11 -7.82
CA GLY A 71 -1.04 3.45 -7.03
C GLY A 71 -2.33 3.17 -7.79
N SER A 72 -2.31 3.21 -9.13
CA SER A 72 -3.48 2.93 -9.96
C SER A 72 -3.08 2.22 -11.25
N ASP A 73 -3.90 1.28 -11.71
CA ASP A 73 -3.77 0.70 -13.06
C ASP A 73 -4.31 1.64 -14.15
N ALA A 74 -4.71 2.87 -13.78
CA ALA A 74 -5.29 3.82 -14.70
C ALA A 74 -4.24 4.56 -15.53
N ILE A 75 -4.49 4.60 -16.83
CA ILE A 75 -3.75 5.38 -17.82
C ILE A 75 -4.52 6.68 -18.09
N ARG A 76 -3.84 7.83 -18.07
CA ARG A 76 -4.46 9.15 -18.28
C ARG A 76 -3.63 10.07 -19.15
N TRP A 77 -4.30 11.01 -19.82
CA TRP A 77 -3.65 12.13 -20.50
C TRP A 77 -3.28 13.24 -19.50
N GLY A 78 -2.05 13.73 -19.58
CA GLY A 78 -1.61 14.92 -18.83
C GLY A 78 -1.13 14.60 -17.40
N THR A 79 -1.80 15.17 -16.40
CA THR A 79 -1.46 15.04 -14.97
C THR A 79 -2.31 13.97 -14.30
N CYS A 80 -1.67 13.17 -13.44
CA CYS A 80 -2.42 12.30 -12.54
C CYS A 80 -3.05 13.12 -11.42
N PRO A 81 -4.25 12.77 -10.94
CA PRO A 81 -4.74 13.31 -9.68
C PRO A 81 -3.69 12.98 -8.60
N LEU A 82 -3.51 13.90 -7.67
CA LEU A 82 -2.61 13.65 -6.56
C LEU A 82 -3.18 12.48 -5.74
N ASN A 83 -2.31 11.52 -5.45
CA ASN A 83 -2.64 10.28 -4.80
C ASN A 83 -1.41 9.81 -4.03
N LEU A 84 -1.57 9.42 -2.77
CA LEU A 84 -0.46 8.87 -1.99
C LEU A 84 -0.26 7.37 -2.25
N LEU A 85 -1.23 6.66 -2.81
CA LEU A 85 -1.09 5.22 -3.06
C LEU A 85 0.09 4.90 -3.98
N GLY A 86 0.82 3.85 -3.63
CA GLY A 86 2.06 3.43 -4.26
C GLY A 86 3.27 4.30 -3.91
N THR A 87 3.09 5.45 -3.24
CA THR A 87 4.18 6.31 -2.78
C THR A 87 4.97 5.61 -1.67
N GLU A 88 6.29 5.79 -1.68
CA GLU A 88 7.11 5.30 -0.59
C GLU A 88 7.03 6.26 0.60
N ILE A 89 6.93 5.72 1.80
CA ILE A 89 6.92 6.47 3.03
C ILE A 89 8.04 5.97 3.94
N ASP A 90 8.85 6.89 4.45
CA ASP A 90 9.80 6.57 5.50
C ASP A 90 9.19 6.88 6.87
N LEU A 91 9.40 5.98 7.83
CA LEU A 91 9.08 6.19 9.24
C LEU A 91 10.34 6.37 10.05
N LYS A 92 10.33 7.41 10.89
CA LYS A 92 11.34 7.66 11.89
C LYS A 92 10.71 8.07 13.20
N ILE A 93 11.12 7.47 14.31
CA ILE A 93 10.77 7.97 15.65
C ILE A 93 11.97 8.70 16.22
N ILE A 94 11.78 9.94 16.68
CA ILE A 94 12.84 10.76 17.23
C ILE A 94 12.56 11.16 18.68
N TYR A 95 13.63 11.37 19.43
CA TYR A 95 13.58 11.84 20.81
C TYR A 95 14.58 12.95 21.07
N GLN A 96 14.13 14.03 21.69
CA GLN A 96 14.95 15.15 22.11
C GLN A 96 14.49 15.68 23.49
N PRO A 97 15.20 15.37 24.59
CA PRO A 97 14.72 15.70 25.93
C PRO A 97 14.74 17.21 26.24
N SER A 98 15.61 17.97 25.59
CA SER A 98 15.67 19.43 25.70
C SER A 98 16.12 20.02 24.37
N SER A 99 15.78 21.30 24.10
CA SER A 99 16.16 21.99 22.85
C SER A 99 17.67 22.07 22.61
N SER A 100 18.48 21.91 23.65
CA SER A 100 19.95 21.87 23.59
C SER A 100 20.54 20.47 23.37
N SER A 101 19.73 19.42 23.52
CA SER A 101 20.19 18.04 23.37
C SER A 101 20.21 17.62 21.90
N THR A 102 21.12 16.71 21.54
CA THR A 102 21.11 16.08 20.21
C THR A 102 19.84 15.25 20.03
N ILE A 103 19.22 15.36 18.86
CA ILE A 103 18.09 14.51 18.47
C ILE A 103 18.58 13.08 18.33
N LYS A 104 17.97 12.16 19.08
CA LYS A 104 18.18 10.72 18.93
C LYS A 104 17.13 10.14 17.99
N THR A 105 17.54 9.17 17.19
CA THR A 105 16.62 8.36 16.38
C THR A 105 16.45 7.03 17.10
N LEU A 106 15.21 6.60 17.30
CA LEU A 106 14.86 5.37 18.04
C LEU A 106 14.60 4.18 17.11
N THR A 107 14.36 4.43 15.83
CA THR A 107 14.09 3.40 14.83
C THR A 107 15.22 3.23 13.84
N HIS A 108 15.46 2.00 13.40
CA HIS A 108 16.20 1.73 12.18
C HIS A 108 15.45 2.35 10.98
N PRO A 109 16.15 2.77 9.92
CA PRO A 109 15.50 3.28 8.71
C PRO A 109 14.48 2.28 8.19
N ALA A 110 13.23 2.73 8.04
CA ALA A 110 12.12 1.91 7.60
C ALA A 110 11.39 2.63 6.47
N THR A 111 11.20 1.93 5.36
CA THR A 111 10.50 2.41 4.17
C THR A 111 9.44 1.40 3.79
N ALA A 112 8.24 1.88 3.44
CA ALA A 112 7.14 1.06 2.95
C ALA A 112 6.47 1.74 1.75
N SER A 113 5.81 0.98 0.89
CA SER A 113 4.91 1.54 -0.13
C SER A 113 3.50 1.61 0.42
N ILE A 114 2.86 2.78 0.28
CA ILE A 114 1.48 3.03 0.70
C ILE A 114 0.53 2.16 -0.12
N VAL A 115 -0.26 1.30 0.54
CA VAL A 115 -1.23 0.41 -0.10
C VAL A 115 -2.56 0.42 0.64
N GLU A 116 -3.66 0.45 -0.12
CA GLU A 116 -5.02 0.47 0.44
C GLU A 116 -5.87 -0.65 -0.17
N PRO A 117 -6.47 -1.55 0.64
CA PRO A 117 -6.29 -1.65 2.10
C PRO A 117 -4.90 -2.17 2.48
N GLY A 118 -4.35 -1.72 3.62
CA GLY A 118 -3.00 -2.10 4.07
C GLY A 118 -2.64 -1.61 5.46
N ILE A 119 -1.46 -2.03 5.95
CA ILE A 119 -0.78 -1.48 7.14
C ILE A 119 0.71 -1.47 6.81
N GLU A 120 1.27 -0.27 6.61
CA GLU A 120 2.66 -0.08 6.19
C GLU A 120 3.67 -0.52 7.26
N PHE A 121 3.37 -0.22 8.53
CA PHE A 121 4.21 -0.62 9.66
C PHE A 121 3.36 -1.36 10.71
N PRO A 122 3.22 -2.69 10.62
CA PRO A 122 2.36 -3.45 11.52
C PRO A 122 2.77 -3.41 12.99
N ARG A 123 4.07 -3.27 13.26
CA ARG A 123 4.64 -3.19 14.60
C ARG A 123 5.88 -2.30 14.58
N THR A 124 5.82 -1.16 15.23
CA THR A 124 6.99 -0.30 15.39
C THR A 124 8.13 -1.00 16.12
N LEU A 125 7.87 -1.92 17.05
CA LEU A 125 8.91 -2.71 17.74
C LEU A 125 9.88 -3.45 16.82
N ASP A 126 9.46 -3.81 15.60
CA ASP A 126 10.36 -4.45 14.64
C ASP A 126 11.44 -3.48 14.11
N LEU A 127 11.27 -2.18 14.37
CA LEU A 127 12.16 -1.11 13.95
C LEU A 127 13.09 -0.67 15.09
N ASP A 128 12.96 -1.21 16.30
CA ASP A 128 13.63 -0.72 17.51
C ASP A 128 15.16 -0.75 17.38
N ILE A 129 15.84 0.33 17.78
CA ILE A 129 17.29 0.33 17.95
C ILE A 129 17.63 -0.21 19.33
N ILE A 130 17.90 -1.52 19.38
CA ILE A 130 18.25 -2.22 20.63
C ILE A 130 19.38 -1.48 21.38
N GLY A 131 19.07 -1.03 22.59
CA GLY A 131 20.03 -0.39 23.49
C GLY A 131 20.11 1.15 23.39
N ASP A 132 19.21 1.80 22.65
CA ASP A 132 19.10 3.26 22.60
C ASP A 132 18.73 3.91 23.97
N GLY A 133 18.22 3.09 24.89
CA GLY A 133 17.86 3.43 26.26
C GLY A 133 16.53 4.16 26.40
N ILE A 134 15.72 4.21 25.33
CA ILE A 134 14.42 4.88 25.32
C ILE A 134 13.38 3.87 24.85
N PRO A 135 12.38 3.53 25.69
CA PRO A 135 11.42 2.50 25.34
C PRO A 135 10.55 2.95 24.17
N MET A 136 10.60 2.22 23.07
CA MET A 136 9.69 2.43 21.95
C MET A 136 8.33 1.77 22.24
N ILE A 137 7.27 2.44 21.83
CA ILE A 137 5.89 1.95 22.01
C ILE A 137 5.48 1.15 20.78
N ASN A 138 4.92 -0.04 21.01
CA ASN A 138 4.46 -0.95 19.97
C ASN A 138 3.12 -0.50 19.39
N VAL A 139 3.14 0.14 18.23
CA VAL A 139 1.93 0.59 17.51
C VAL A 139 1.94 0.04 16.10
N SER A 140 0.77 -0.05 15.49
CA SER A 140 0.63 -0.23 14.04
C SER A 140 0.38 1.12 13.38
N ILE A 141 0.88 1.29 12.16
CA ILE A 141 0.70 2.50 11.38
C ILE A 141 0.16 2.12 10.00
N ASN A 142 -0.98 2.73 9.66
CA ASN A 142 -1.64 2.63 8.37
C ASN A 142 -1.62 4.01 7.71
N VAL A 143 -1.29 4.05 6.43
CA VAL A 143 -1.26 5.26 5.63
C VAL A 143 -2.21 5.07 4.46
N GLY A 144 -3.18 5.97 4.36
CA GLY A 144 -4.13 5.99 3.26
C GLY A 144 -3.77 7.00 2.18
N ASN A 145 -4.72 7.22 1.28
CA ASN A 145 -4.57 8.25 0.26
C ASN A 145 -4.58 9.68 0.84
N ASP A 146 -5.30 9.90 1.93
CA ASP A 146 -5.54 11.23 2.52
C ASP A 146 -5.45 11.20 4.05
N PHE A 147 -4.79 10.19 4.62
CA PHE A 147 -4.65 10.07 6.07
C PHE A 147 -3.41 9.29 6.51
N ILE A 148 -3.04 9.48 7.77
CA ILE A 148 -2.15 8.60 8.53
C ILE A 148 -2.85 8.21 9.82
N GLU A 149 -2.84 6.93 10.15
CA GLU A 149 -3.42 6.34 11.34
C GLU A 149 -2.34 5.67 12.19
N ILE A 150 -2.43 5.84 13.51
CA ILE A 150 -1.61 5.15 14.50
C ILE A 150 -2.55 4.43 15.47
N ASP A 151 -2.47 3.11 15.51
CA ASP A 151 -3.29 2.26 16.36
C ASP A 151 -2.43 1.62 17.47
N PHE A 152 -2.87 1.82 18.71
CA PHE A 152 -2.19 1.35 19.91
C PHE A 152 -2.68 -0.01 20.37
N SER A 153 -3.48 -0.73 19.58
CA SER A 153 -3.96 -2.10 19.89
C SER A 153 -2.85 -3.08 20.26
N ASN A 154 -1.63 -2.86 19.77
CA ASN A 154 -0.43 -3.62 20.07
C ASN A 154 0.33 -3.17 21.34
N ALA A 155 -0.05 -2.03 21.93
CA ALA A 155 0.60 -1.41 23.07
C ALA A 155 -0.03 -1.84 24.40
N SER A 156 0.77 -1.77 25.47
CA SER A 156 0.26 -1.79 26.84
C SER A 156 0.06 -0.37 27.36
N ASP A 157 -0.75 -0.19 28.38
CA ASP A 157 -0.98 1.11 29.01
C ASP A 157 0.32 1.78 29.43
N GLY A 158 0.43 3.08 29.17
CA GLY A 158 1.67 3.80 29.39
C GLY A 158 1.55 5.30 29.22
N LYS A 159 2.72 5.93 29.26
CA LYS A 159 2.88 7.36 29.06
C LYS A 159 4.19 7.61 28.33
N PHE A 160 4.13 8.42 27.28
CA PHE A 160 5.32 8.87 26.59
C PHE A 160 6.19 9.71 27.53
N TRP A 161 7.51 9.56 27.40
CA TRP A 161 8.44 10.39 28.18
C TRP A 161 8.29 11.86 27.78
N SER A 162 8.44 12.75 28.76
CA SER A 162 8.43 14.19 28.51
C SER A 162 9.72 14.62 27.82
N ALA A 163 9.56 15.46 26.79
CA ALA A 163 10.63 15.88 25.90
C ALA A 163 10.22 17.13 25.11
N VAL A 164 11.16 17.73 24.38
CA VAL A 164 10.82 18.68 23.31
C VAL A 164 10.33 17.93 22.07
N GLU A 165 10.89 16.76 21.80
CA GLU A 165 10.43 15.86 20.76
C GLU A 165 10.34 14.45 21.32
N ASN A 166 9.18 13.83 21.17
CA ASN A 166 8.98 12.39 21.21
C ASN A 166 8.03 12.10 20.06
N THR A 167 8.58 12.01 18.86
CA THR A 167 7.84 12.40 17.65
C THR A 167 7.91 11.29 16.61
N PHE A 168 6.74 10.91 16.08
CA PHE A 168 6.65 10.13 14.84
C PHE A 168 6.86 11.07 13.67
N VAL A 169 7.81 10.74 12.80
CA VAL A 169 8.14 11.50 11.60
C VAL A 169 7.89 10.61 10.40
N PHE A 170 6.99 11.08 9.52
CA PHE A 170 6.63 10.42 8.28
C PHE A 170 7.12 11.23 7.11
N ARG A 171 7.98 10.66 6.27
CA ARG A 171 8.47 11.32 5.07
C ARG A 171 7.86 10.70 3.83
N LEU A 172 7.11 11.48 3.07
CA LEU A 172 6.53 11.04 1.79
C LEU A 172 7.57 11.19 0.68
N ASN A 173 8.12 10.08 0.21
CA ASN A 173 9.16 10.08 -0.83
C ASN A 173 8.54 10.33 -2.21
N ASP A 174 9.28 11.00 -3.09
CA ASP A 174 8.85 11.33 -4.46
C ASP A 174 7.53 12.13 -4.58
N ILE A 175 7.13 12.81 -3.50
CA ILE A 175 6.06 13.81 -3.52
C ILE A 175 6.66 15.18 -3.35
N GLU A 176 6.33 16.07 -4.30
CA GLU A 176 6.68 17.48 -4.23
C GLU A 176 6.01 18.11 -3.00
N SER A 177 6.77 18.85 -2.19
CA SER A 177 6.28 19.42 -0.93
C SER A 177 5.07 20.35 -1.08
N ASP A 178 4.85 20.91 -2.29
CA ASP A 178 3.71 21.79 -2.58
C ASP A 178 2.39 21.03 -2.76
N LYS A 179 2.44 19.69 -2.76
CA LYS A 179 1.29 18.81 -2.98
C LYS A 179 0.54 18.47 -1.69
N ILE A 180 1.19 18.54 -0.53
CA ILE A 180 0.50 18.38 0.75
C ILE A 180 0.21 19.78 1.29
N THR A 181 -1.06 20.15 1.30
CA THR A 181 -1.54 21.49 1.64
C THR A 181 -1.88 21.65 3.12
N SER A 182 -2.18 20.55 3.82
CA SER A 182 -2.50 20.57 5.25
C SER A 182 -2.33 19.19 5.89
N ALA A 183 -2.16 19.19 7.21
CA ALA A 183 -2.25 18.01 8.05
C ALA A 183 -3.02 18.39 9.31
N THR A 184 -4.15 17.75 9.56
CA THR A 184 -5.05 18.10 10.67
C THR A 184 -5.49 16.85 11.41
N ILE A 185 -5.50 16.91 12.74
CA ILE A 185 -6.01 15.82 13.57
C ILE A 185 -7.50 15.64 13.29
N ASP A 186 -7.93 14.40 13.05
CA ASP A 186 -9.34 14.05 13.04
C ASP A 186 -9.82 13.87 14.48
N SER A 187 -10.34 14.96 15.06
CA SER A 187 -10.83 14.95 16.44
C SER A 187 -12.10 14.12 16.65
N SER A 188 -12.73 13.61 15.57
CA SER A 188 -13.92 12.76 15.70
C SER A 188 -13.60 11.32 16.06
N VAL A 189 -12.37 10.88 15.78
CA VAL A 189 -11.92 9.49 16.02
C VAL A 189 -10.64 9.40 16.84
N THR A 190 -9.80 10.46 16.86
CA THR A 190 -8.57 10.47 17.64
C THR A 190 -8.88 10.49 19.13
N THR A 191 -8.31 9.54 19.87
CA THR A 191 -8.49 9.40 21.33
C THR A 191 -7.23 9.72 22.13
N LEU A 192 -6.06 9.81 21.48
CA LEU A 192 -4.87 10.40 22.09
C LEU A 192 -5.10 11.90 22.26
N GLU A 193 -4.75 12.47 23.42
CA GLU A 193 -4.96 13.89 23.76
C GLU A 193 -3.98 14.82 23.02
N LEU A 194 -3.91 14.70 21.69
CA LEU A 194 -3.11 15.56 20.82
C LEU A 194 -3.78 16.93 20.64
N GLU A 195 -2.96 17.97 20.64
CA GLU A 195 -3.35 19.31 20.22
C GLU A 195 -2.90 19.58 18.78
N ASN A 196 -3.54 20.53 18.10
CA ASN A 196 -3.15 20.88 16.73
C ASN A 196 -1.70 21.36 16.62
N SER A 197 -1.10 21.87 17.70
CA SER A 197 0.32 22.24 17.75
C SER A 197 1.28 21.05 17.73
N ASP A 198 0.81 19.85 18.06
CA ASP A 198 1.62 18.63 18.08
C ASP A 198 1.82 18.05 16.68
N VAL A 199 0.97 18.46 15.73
CA VAL A 199 1.01 18.02 14.35
C VAL A 199 1.48 19.15 13.45
N ARG A 200 2.57 18.92 12.72
CA ARG A 200 3.11 19.90 11.77
C ARG A 200 3.63 19.23 10.52
N PHE A 201 3.53 19.95 9.41
CA PHE A 201 4.09 19.52 8.13
C PHE A 201 5.21 20.47 7.72
N VAL A 202 6.39 19.94 7.39
CA VAL A 202 7.55 20.73 6.94
C VAL A 202 8.15 20.05 5.72
N GLY A 203 8.11 20.72 4.57
CA GLY A 203 8.59 20.12 3.32
C GLY A 203 7.72 18.93 2.92
N ASN A 204 8.27 17.72 2.96
CA ASN A 204 7.55 16.47 2.71
C ASN A 204 7.46 15.56 3.96
N GLU A 205 7.69 16.14 5.14
CA GLU A 205 7.69 15.45 6.42
C GLU A 205 6.52 15.88 7.31
N LEU A 206 5.73 14.91 7.77
CA LEU A 206 4.75 15.06 8.84
C LEU A 206 5.40 14.71 10.18
N PHE A 207 5.25 15.58 11.16
CA PHE A 207 5.68 15.36 12.54
C PHE A 207 4.44 15.28 13.43
N ILE A 208 4.37 14.23 14.25
CA ILE A 208 3.35 14.05 15.29
C ILE A 208 4.08 13.88 16.61
N ASN A 209 4.15 14.94 17.40
CA ASN A 209 4.79 14.93 18.72
C ASN A 209 3.83 14.34 19.75
N VAL A 210 4.26 13.30 20.45
CA VAL A 210 3.42 12.60 21.45
C VAL A 210 4.00 12.71 22.86
N GLU A 211 4.91 13.66 23.08
CA GLU A 211 5.59 13.84 24.36
C GLU A 211 4.62 13.98 25.53
N ASN A 212 4.92 13.30 26.65
CA ASN A 212 4.13 13.38 27.88
C ASN A 212 2.64 13.01 27.74
N LEU A 213 2.21 12.40 26.64
CA LEU A 213 0.83 11.92 26.47
C LEU A 213 0.64 10.51 27.03
N SER A 214 -0.51 10.27 27.66
CA SER A 214 -0.91 8.96 28.16
C SER A 214 -1.66 8.17 27.09
N PHE A 215 -1.44 6.85 27.05
CA PHE A 215 -2.07 5.96 26.09
C PHE A 215 -2.42 4.61 26.72
N ASN A 216 -3.30 3.88 26.05
CA ASN A 216 -3.67 2.50 26.33
C ASN A 216 -3.95 1.76 25.02
N SER A 217 -4.34 0.49 25.11
CA SER A 217 -4.59 -0.33 23.91
C SER A 217 -5.79 0.07 23.06
N SER A 218 -6.64 0.99 23.53
CA SER A 218 -7.73 1.59 22.76
C SER A 218 -7.40 2.98 22.21
N THR A 219 -6.19 3.48 22.47
CA THR A 219 -5.73 4.76 21.95
C THR A 219 -5.59 4.68 20.43
N PHE A 220 -6.01 5.75 19.75
CA PHE A 220 -6.00 5.86 18.30
C PHE A 220 -5.69 7.30 17.89
N VAL A 221 -4.96 7.44 16.80
CA VAL A 221 -4.66 8.73 16.17
C VAL A 221 -5.01 8.63 14.70
N ARG A 222 -5.71 9.64 14.18
CA ARG A 222 -5.86 9.87 12.75
C ARG A 222 -5.52 11.31 12.41
N VAL A 223 -4.62 11.49 11.46
CA VAL A 223 -4.30 12.78 10.85
C VAL A 223 -4.77 12.74 9.41
N ASN A 224 -5.68 13.64 9.06
CA ASN A 224 -6.13 13.84 7.68
C ASN A 224 -5.13 14.74 6.95
N LEU A 225 -4.80 14.38 5.72
CA LEU A 225 -3.87 15.07 4.84
C LEU A 225 -4.66 15.76 3.72
N GLY A 226 -4.45 17.07 3.55
CA GLY A 226 -4.96 17.79 2.40
C GLY A 226 -4.01 17.62 1.23
N ILE A 227 -4.48 17.00 0.14
CA ILE A 227 -3.74 16.76 -1.10
C ILE A 227 -4.45 17.41 -2.29
#